data_AF-I0IQ63-F1
#
_entry.id   AF-I0IQ63-F1
#
_cell.length_a   1.000
_cell.length_b   1.000
_cell.length_c   1.000
_cell.angle_alpha   90.00
_cell.angle_beta   90.00
_cell.angle_gamma   90.00
#
_symmetry.space_group_name_H-M   'P 1'
#
loop_
_entity.id
_entity.type
_entity.pdbx_description
1 polymer ?
#
loop_
_entity_poly.entity_id
_entity_poly.type
_entity_poly.pdbx_seq_one_letter_code
_entity_poly.pdbx_strand_id
1 'polypeptide(L)'
;MRNRSVQVSVVFLLLSAFSLLFFQPLVATASPMQDGPIGFYLMNQENLGLTADQVSKLQAISMKFQKLKEVEKNRIHLIHMEGMQLLMQKDVNVSVLKKDIDRVLQHKKNIMTARIEMLSDAHKVLTDQQFAKVKKLLQQMMMGGNDHPISPPPVKH
;
A
#
# COMPACT_ATOMS: atom_id res chain seq x y z
N MET A 1 30.50 -17.64 -35.32
CA MET A 1 29.05 -17.44 -35.07
C MET A 1 28.63 -18.19 -33.81
N ARG A 2 28.87 -17.59 -32.62
CA ARG A 2 28.48 -18.14 -31.31
C ARG A 2 28.03 -16.98 -30.41
N ASN A 3 27.07 -17.25 -29.52
CA ASN A 3 26.67 -16.43 -28.35
C ASN A 3 25.75 -15.20 -28.55
N ARG A 4 24.68 -15.28 -29.35
CA ARG A 4 23.57 -14.29 -29.25
C ARG A 4 22.29 -14.83 -28.58
N SER A 5 22.05 -16.15 -28.54
CA SER A 5 20.83 -16.70 -27.93
C SER A 5 20.80 -16.63 -26.40
N VAL A 6 21.93 -16.76 -25.72
CA VAL A 6 21.93 -16.86 -24.24
C VAL A 6 21.61 -15.51 -23.57
N GLN A 7 21.96 -14.39 -24.20
CA GLN A 7 21.75 -13.06 -23.64
C GLN A 7 20.27 -12.64 -23.66
N VAL A 8 19.49 -13.10 -24.64
CA VAL A 8 18.06 -12.76 -24.80
C VAL A 8 17.21 -13.51 -23.78
N SER A 9 17.57 -14.75 -23.44
CA SER A 9 16.81 -15.57 -22.47
C SER A 9 16.91 -15.07 -21.03
N VAL A 10 18.05 -14.47 -20.63
CA VAL A 10 18.22 -13.93 -19.27
C VAL A 10 17.43 -12.63 -19.08
N VAL A 11 17.35 -11.80 -20.12
CA VAL A 11 16.54 -10.56 -20.09
C VAL A 11 15.05 -10.88 -19.97
N PHE A 12 14.58 -11.92 -20.67
CA PHE A 12 13.18 -12.37 -20.58
C PHE A 12 12.80 -12.94 -19.20
N LEU A 13 13.70 -13.66 -18.54
CA LEU A 13 13.48 -14.21 -17.19
C LEU A 13 13.48 -13.13 -16.08
N LEU A 14 14.25 -12.06 -16.25
CA LEU A 14 14.20 -10.91 -15.33
C LEU A 14 12.92 -10.07 -15.51
N LEU A 15 12.41 -9.96 -16.73
CA LEU A 15 11.15 -9.28 -17.04
C LEU A 15 9.91 -10.00 -16.47
N SER A 16 9.88 -11.34 -16.46
CA SER A 16 8.75 -12.09 -15.90
C SER A 16 8.71 -12.05 -14.36
N ALA A 17 9.88 -12.06 -13.70
CA ALA A 17 9.97 -11.88 -12.25
C ALA A 17 9.65 -10.44 -11.81
N PHE A 18 10.02 -9.43 -12.62
CA PHE A 18 9.67 -8.04 -12.36
C PHE A 18 8.17 -7.77 -12.60
N SER A 19 7.54 -8.39 -13.59
CA SER A 19 6.09 -8.26 -13.79
C SER A 19 5.28 -8.94 -12.69
N LEU A 20 5.68 -10.12 -12.19
CA LEU A 20 4.92 -10.82 -11.13
C LEU A 20 5.06 -10.19 -9.73
N LEU A 21 6.13 -9.43 -9.47
CA LEU A 21 6.33 -8.72 -8.19
C LEU A 21 5.79 -7.28 -8.19
N PHE A 22 5.50 -6.69 -9.36
CA PHE A 22 5.05 -5.30 -9.48
C PHE A 22 3.63 -5.14 -10.04
N PHE A 23 3.09 -6.16 -10.72
CA PHE A 23 1.70 -6.26 -11.14
C PHE A 23 0.98 -7.31 -10.30
N GLN A 24 0.78 -7.05 -9.01
CA GLN A 24 -0.45 -7.56 -8.42
C GLN A 24 -1.57 -6.64 -8.92
N PRO A 25 -2.54 -7.15 -9.72
CA PRO A 25 -3.72 -6.37 -10.04
C PRO A 25 -4.31 -5.95 -8.71
N LEU A 26 -4.50 -4.64 -8.53
CA LEU A 26 -5.32 -4.10 -7.48
C LEU A 26 -6.75 -4.55 -7.80
N VAL A 27 -7.07 -5.81 -7.51
CA VAL A 27 -8.44 -6.27 -7.50
C VAL A 27 -9.09 -5.42 -6.43
N ALA A 28 -9.88 -4.46 -6.88
CA ALA A 28 -10.73 -3.64 -6.05
C ALA A 28 -11.86 -4.52 -5.52
N THR A 29 -11.54 -5.48 -4.67
CA THR A 29 -12.52 -5.98 -3.72
C THR A 29 -12.65 -4.88 -2.68
N ALA A 30 -13.84 -4.31 -2.56
CA ALA A 30 -14.24 -3.49 -1.42
C ALA A 30 -14.15 -4.36 -0.16
N SER A 31 -12.94 -4.53 0.34
CA SER A 31 -12.64 -5.21 1.59
C SER A 31 -12.44 -4.11 2.63
N PRO A 32 -12.94 -4.26 3.87
CA PRO A 32 -12.75 -3.29 4.94
C PRO A 32 -11.27 -3.00 5.31
N MET A 33 -10.31 -3.74 4.72
CA MET A 33 -8.87 -3.48 4.80
C MET A 33 -8.32 -2.51 3.73
N GLN A 34 -9.15 -2.05 2.79
CA GLN A 34 -8.72 -1.20 1.67
C GLN A 34 -8.38 0.24 2.11
N ASP A 35 -8.92 0.69 3.24
CA ASP A 35 -8.66 2.01 3.85
C ASP A 35 -7.36 2.08 4.65
N GLY A 36 -6.57 1.00 4.66
CA GLY A 36 -5.31 0.94 5.37
C GLY A 36 -5.50 1.06 6.89
N PRO A 37 -4.45 1.46 7.63
CA PRO A 37 -4.50 1.41 9.08
C PRO A 37 -5.56 2.31 9.73
N ILE A 38 -6.06 3.34 9.05
CA ILE A 38 -7.18 4.16 9.58
C ILE A 38 -8.49 3.38 9.61
N GLY A 39 -8.72 2.50 8.62
CA GLY A 39 -9.89 1.64 8.57
C GLY A 39 -10.07 0.80 9.84
N PHE A 40 -8.96 0.41 10.49
CA PHE A 40 -9.01 -0.30 11.77
C PHE A 40 -9.67 0.53 12.88
N TYR A 41 -9.33 1.82 13.01
CA TYR A 41 -9.91 2.69 14.04
C TYR A 41 -11.39 2.93 13.79
N LEU A 42 -11.76 3.18 12.53
CA LEU A 42 -13.14 3.45 12.12
C LEU A 42 -14.03 2.20 12.27
N MET A 43 -13.52 1.02 11.91
CA MET A 43 -14.24 -0.25 12.11
C MET A 43 -14.48 -0.58 13.59
N ASN A 44 -13.62 -0.09 14.49
CA ASN A 44 -13.73 -0.30 15.93
C ASN A 44 -14.24 0.95 16.68
N GLN A 45 -14.90 1.89 16.00
CA GLN A 45 -15.26 3.19 16.58
C GLN A 45 -16.10 3.07 17.87
N GLU A 46 -17.05 2.14 17.92
CA GLU A 46 -17.90 1.90 19.08
C GLU A 46 -17.10 1.28 20.24
N ASN A 47 -16.29 0.27 19.95
CA ASN A 47 -15.44 -0.42 20.93
C ASN A 47 -14.39 0.52 21.55
N LEU A 48 -13.83 1.41 20.72
CA LEU A 48 -12.89 2.43 21.14
C LEU A 48 -13.59 3.59 21.86
N GLY A 49 -14.91 3.76 21.68
CA GLY A 49 -15.66 4.90 22.22
C GLY A 49 -15.21 6.20 21.57
N LEU A 50 -15.06 6.21 20.24
CA LEU A 50 -14.68 7.40 19.50
C LEU A 50 -15.84 8.40 19.46
N THR A 51 -15.54 9.66 19.67
CA THR A 51 -16.51 10.74 19.48
C THR A 51 -16.70 11.04 17.98
N ALA A 52 -17.82 11.68 17.62
CA ALA A 52 -18.07 12.11 16.23
C ALA A 52 -16.95 13.03 15.69
N ASP A 53 -16.40 13.91 16.52
CA ASP A 53 -15.26 14.77 16.17
C ASP A 53 -13.99 13.95 15.88
N GLN A 54 -13.69 12.95 16.72
CA GLN A 54 -12.55 12.06 16.49
C GLN A 54 -12.71 11.24 15.20
N VAL A 55 -13.91 10.72 14.94
CA VAL A 55 -14.23 10.01 13.70
C VAL A 55 -14.00 10.91 12.49
N SER A 56 -14.51 12.15 12.52
CA SER A 56 -14.31 13.13 11.44
C SER A 56 -12.82 13.44 11.20
N LYS A 57 -12.04 13.64 12.27
CA LYS A 57 -10.60 13.87 12.19
C LYS A 57 -9.86 12.67 11.59
N LEU A 58 -10.20 11.44 12.00
CA LEU A 58 -9.61 10.22 11.44
C LEU A 58 -9.94 10.05 9.96
N GLN A 59 -11.18 10.34 9.55
CA GLN A 59 -11.57 10.34 8.13
C GLN A 59 -10.77 11.37 7.32
N ALA A 60 -10.61 12.60 7.83
CA ALA A 60 -9.81 13.63 7.18
C ALA A 60 -8.34 13.21 7.02
N ILE A 61 -7.76 12.60 8.05
CA ILE A 61 -6.40 12.03 8.01
C ILE A 61 -6.30 10.93 6.93
N SER A 62 -7.27 10.01 6.88
CA SER A 62 -7.33 8.95 5.86
C SER A 62 -7.40 9.53 4.45
N MET A 63 -8.32 10.47 4.21
CA MET A 63 -8.49 11.11 2.90
C MET A 63 -7.22 11.83 2.43
N LYS A 64 -6.54 12.54 3.34
CA LYS A 64 -5.26 13.22 3.04
C LYS A 64 -4.21 12.21 2.58
N PHE A 65 -4.07 11.09 3.28
CA PHE A 65 -3.14 10.03 2.90
C PHE A 65 -3.52 9.38 1.56
N GLN A 66 -4.79 9.01 1.36
CA GLN A 66 -5.23 8.37 0.11
C GLN A 66 -4.99 9.27 -1.09
N LYS A 67 -5.25 10.58 -0.97
CA LYS A 67 -4.94 11.54 -2.03
C LYS A 67 -3.46 11.54 -2.40
N LEU A 68 -2.57 11.59 -1.41
CA LEU A 68 -1.12 11.54 -1.65
C LEU A 68 -0.70 10.20 -2.28
N LYS A 69 -1.18 9.08 -1.72
CA LYS A 69 -0.88 7.74 -2.19
C LYS A 69 -1.27 7.54 -3.65
N GLU A 70 -2.45 7.99 -4.07
CA GLU A 70 -2.88 7.88 -5.46
C GLU A 70 -2.07 8.78 -6.40
N VAL A 71 -1.67 9.99 -5.96
CA VAL A 71 -0.74 10.84 -6.73
C VAL A 71 0.61 10.14 -6.92
N GLU A 72 1.20 9.58 -5.86
CA GLU A 72 2.49 8.89 -5.96
C GLU A 72 2.39 7.60 -6.79
N LYS A 73 1.30 6.84 -6.69
CA LYS A 73 1.05 5.67 -7.54
C LYS A 73 0.95 6.05 -9.01
N ASN A 74 0.24 7.13 -9.33
CA ASN A 74 0.13 7.61 -10.71
C ASN A 74 1.50 8.01 -11.27
N ARG A 75 2.35 8.65 -10.45
CA ARG A 75 3.75 8.96 -10.84
C ARG A 75 4.55 7.69 -11.13
N ILE A 76 4.43 6.66 -10.29
CA ILE A 76 5.06 5.35 -10.53
C ILE A 76 4.55 4.72 -11.82
N HIS A 77 3.24 4.79 -12.08
CA HIS A 77 2.63 4.24 -13.28
C HIS A 77 3.15 4.92 -14.55
N LEU A 78 3.27 6.26 -14.54
CA LEU A 78 3.86 7.00 -15.67
C LEU A 78 5.31 6.58 -15.93
N ILE A 79 6.14 6.50 -14.88
CA ILE A 79 7.53 6.03 -15.01
C ILE A 79 7.59 4.61 -15.59
N HIS A 80 6.66 3.74 -15.18
CA HIS A 80 6.57 2.39 -15.73
C HIS A 80 6.24 2.40 -17.23
N MET A 81 5.28 3.21 -17.66
CA MET A 81 4.93 3.36 -19.08
C MET A 81 6.11 3.91 -19.91
N GLU A 82 6.82 4.91 -19.40
CA GLU A 82 8.06 5.44 -19.99
C GLU A 82 9.14 4.35 -20.13
N GLY A 83 9.35 3.58 -19.07
CA GLY A 83 10.31 2.46 -19.06
C GLY A 83 9.95 1.35 -20.06
N MET A 84 8.67 1.02 -20.20
CA MET A 84 8.21 0.06 -21.21
C MET A 84 8.48 0.56 -22.64
N GLN A 85 8.26 1.84 -22.90
CA GLN A 85 8.58 2.44 -24.20
C GLN A 85 10.08 2.38 -24.51
N LEU A 86 10.95 2.61 -23.52
CA LEU A 86 12.40 2.46 -23.66
C LEU A 86 12.82 1.02 -23.98
N LEU A 87 12.18 0.03 -23.37
CA LEU A 87 12.45 -1.38 -23.61
C LEU A 87 12.04 -1.84 -25.02
N MET A 88 11.13 -1.13 -25.68
CA MET A 88 10.74 -1.40 -27.07
C MET A 88 11.74 -0.87 -28.10
N GLN A 89 12.75 -0.09 -27.69
CA GLN A 89 13.79 0.43 -28.57
C GLN A 89 14.83 -0.65 -28.89
N LYS A 90 15.37 -0.63 -30.12
CA LYS A 90 16.41 -1.57 -30.56
C LYS A 90 17.67 -1.48 -29.69
N ASP A 91 18.06 -0.27 -29.30
CA ASP A 91 19.22 0.01 -28.45
C ASP A 91 18.74 0.55 -27.10
N VAL A 92 18.54 -0.35 -26.15
CA VAL A 92 18.00 -0.01 -24.83
C VAL A 92 19.03 0.76 -24.00
N ASN A 93 18.67 1.98 -23.57
CA ASN A 93 19.49 2.74 -22.65
C ASN A 93 19.27 2.29 -21.19
N VAL A 94 20.07 1.32 -20.75
CA VAL A 94 20.01 0.76 -19.39
C VAL A 94 20.27 1.81 -18.30
N SER A 95 21.04 2.87 -18.59
CA SER A 95 21.29 3.94 -17.61
C SER A 95 20.02 4.72 -17.28
N VAL A 96 19.15 4.94 -18.26
CA VAL A 96 17.86 5.62 -18.05
C VAL A 96 16.92 4.73 -17.23
N LEU A 97 16.81 3.44 -17.57
CA LEU A 97 15.99 2.49 -16.81
C LEU A 97 16.42 2.38 -15.34
N LYS A 98 17.74 2.44 -15.05
CA LYS A 98 18.23 2.46 -13.66
C LYS A 98 17.76 3.71 -12.91
N LYS A 99 17.82 4.89 -13.54
CA LYS A 99 17.32 6.13 -12.94
C LYS A 99 15.81 6.06 -12.68
N ASP A 100 15.06 5.44 -13.58
CA ASP A 100 13.62 5.24 -13.40
C ASP A 100 13.30 4.31 -12.22
N ILE A 101 14.10 3.26 -12.01
CA ILE A 101 14.00 2.41 -10.81
C ILE A 101 14.22 3.25 -9.55
N ASP A 102 15.25 4.08 -9.50
CA ASP A 102 15.53 4.94 -8.34
C ASP A 102 14.37 5.93 -8.08
N ARG A 103 13.78 6.50 -9.14
CA ARG A 103 12.59 7.36 -9.03
C ARG A 103 11.40 6.60 -8.46
N VAL A 104 11.14 5.37 -8.92
CA VAL A 104 10.06 4.52 -8.37
C VAL A 104 10.29 4.23 -6.88
N LEU A 105 11.53 3.91 -6.49
CA LEU A 105 11.87 3.67 -5.09
C LEU A 105 11.63 4.92 -4.23
N GLN A 106 11.98 6.10 -4.74
CA GLN A 106 11.71 7.36 -4.04
C GLN A 106 10.21 7.62 -3.85
N HIS A 107 9.37 7.38 -4.87
CA HIS A 107 7.91 7.50 -4.73
C HIS A 107 7.33 6.49 -3.73
N LYS A 108 7.82 5.25 -3.73
CA LYS A 108 7.43 4.25 -2.72
C LYS A 108 7.83 4.69 -1.31
N LYS A 109 9.02 5.27 -1.14
CA LYS A 109 9.48 5.84 0.14
C LYS A 109 8.54 6.97 0.60
N ASN A 110 8.12 7.87 -0.30
CA ASN A 110 7.18 8.93 0.03
C ASN A 110 5.84 8.38 0.56
N ILE A 111 5.29 7.34 -0.09
CA ILE A 111 4.06 6.67 0.38
C ILE A 111 4.27 6.06 1.78
N MET A 112 5.41 5.41 2.03
CA MET A 112 5.71 4.81 3.34
C MET A 112 5.85 5.87 4.42
N THR A 113 6.56 6.97 4.15
CA THR A 113 6.67 8.11 5.07
C THR A 113 5.30 8.70 5.40
N ALA A 114 4.49 8.98 4.38
CA ALA A 114 3.13 9.49 4.57
C ALA A 114 2.24 8.53 5.38
N ARG A 115 2.44 7.20 5.23
CA ARG A 115 1.72 6.19 6.04
C ARG A 115 2.12 6.25 7.51
N ILE A 116 3.40 6.45 7.81
CA ILE A 116 3.90 6.59 9.19
C ILE A 116 3.36 7.88 9.82
N GLU A 117 3.37 8.99 9.06
CA GLU A 117 2.81 10.27 9.50
C GLU A 117 1.32 10.16 9.78
N MET A 118 0.56 9.55 8.86
CA MET A 118 -0.87 9.30 9.03
C MET A 118 -1.17 8.51 10.32
N LEU A 119 -0.38 7.47 10.61
CA LEU A 119 -0.50 6.70 11.86
C LEU A 119 -0.16 7.53 13.10
N SER A 120 0.90 8.33 13.03
CA SER A 120 1.30 9.23 14.12
C SER A 120 0.18 10.23 14.41
N ASP A 121 -0.40 10.83 13.38
CA ASP A 121 -1.49 11.80 13.53
C ASP A 121 -2.77 11.15 14.05
N ALA A 122 -3.09 9.93 13.62
CA ALA A 122 -4.22 9.17 14.15
C ALA A 122 -4.07 8.89 15.65
N HIS A 123 -2.86 8.54 16.12
CA HIS A 123 -2.61 8.33 17.54
C HIS A 123 -2.86 9.62 18.36
N LYS A 124 -2.52 10.80 17.82
CA LYS A 124 -2.76 12.09 18.50
C LYS A 124 -4.25 12.46 18.62
N VAL A 125 -5.12 11.87 17.80
CA VAL A 125 -6.57 12.08 17.89
C VAL A 125 -7.18 11.34 19.08
N LEU A 126 -6.52 10.28 19.54
CA LEU A 126 -7.02 9.42 20.62
C LEU A 126 -6.62 9.96 21.99
N THR A 127 -7.45 9.65 22.99
CA THR A 127 -7.01 9.75 24.39
C THR A 127 -6.06 8.60 24.73
N ASP A 128 -5.28 8.74 25.80
CA ASP A 128 -4.38 7.69 26.27
C ASP A 128 -5.11 6.37 26.54
N GLN A 129 -6.34 6.44 27.07
CA GLN A 129 -7.17 5.26 27.32
C GLN A 129 -7.62 4.59 26.02
N GLN A 130 -8.05 5.38 25.03
CA GLN A 130 -8.42 4.86 23.71
C GLN A 130 -7.22 4.25 22.99
N PHE A 131 -6.05 4.89 23.06
CA PHE A 131 -4.82 4.38 22.49
C PHE A 131 -4.35 3.08 23.15
N ALA A 132 -4.49 2.96 24.47
CA ALA A 132 -4.23 1.71 25.17
C ALA A 132 -5.16 0.57 24.71
N LYS A 133 -6.45 0.86 24.45
CA LYS A 133 -7.38 -0.12 23.86
C LYS A 133 -6.97 -0.54 22.45
N VAL A 134 -6.56 0.42 21.60
CA VAL A 134 -6.04 0.14 20.26
C VAL A 134 -4.87 -0.84 20.31
N LYS A 135 -3.89 -0.62 21.21
CA LYS A 135 -2.75 -1.53 21.38
C LYS A 135 -3.19 -2.97 21.72
N LYS A 136 -4.14 -3.12 22.65
CA LYS A 136 -4.66 -4.44 23.04
C LYS A 136 -5.36 -5.14 21.87
N LEU A 137 -6.21 -4.44 21.14
CA LEU A 137 -6.91 -4.99 19.97
C LEU A 137 -5.93 -5.39 18.86
N LEU A 138 -4.91 -4.57 18.59
CA LEU A 138 -3.85 -4.90 17.64
C LEU A 138 -3.06 -6.15 18.06
N GLN A 139 -2.70 -6.26 19.34
CA GLN A 139 -2.03 -7.45 19.88
C GLN A 139 -2.89 -8.71 19.74
N GLN A 140 -4.20 -8.61 20.03
CA GLN A 140 -5.13 -9.72 19.86
C GLN A 140 -5.22 -10.18 18.40
N MET A 141 -5.29 -9.26 17.44
CA MET A 141 -5.26 -9.63 16.01
C MET A 141 -3.95 -10.28 15.60
N MET A 142 -2.81 -9.84 16.14
CA MET A 142 -1.50 -10.44 15.81
C MET A 142 -1.32 -11.83 16.45
N MET A 143 -1.93 -12.10 17.60
CA MET A 143 -1.84 -13.40 18.29
C MET A 143 -2.97 -14.37 17.93
N GLY A 144 -4.10 -13.89 17.40
CA GLY A 144 -5.26 -14.71 17.02
C GLY A 144 -5.18 -15.36 15.64
N GLY A 145 -4.06 -15.23 14.94
CA GLY A 145 -3.86 -15.75 13.57
C GLY A 145 -3.87 -17.28 13.40
N ASN A 146 -4.09 -18.05 14.47
CA ASN A 146 -4.14 -19.51 14.40
C ASN A 146 -5.51 -20.17 14.62
N ASP A 147 -6.55 -19.50 15.17
CA ASP A 147 -7.77 -20.23 15.59
C ASP A 147 -9.14 -19.60 15.30
N HIS A 148 -9.25 -18.39 14.74
CA HIS A 148 -10.58 -17.83 14.45
C HIS A 148 -10.70 -17.22 13.04
N PRO A 149 -11.49 -17.82 12.13
CA PRO A 149 -11.96 -17.08 10.96
C PRO A 149 -12.82 -15.92 11.48
N ILE A 150 -12.43 -14.70 11.13
CA ILE A 150 -13.27 -13.51 11.29
C ILE A 150 -14.45 -13.69 10.34
N SER A 151 -15.45 -14.46 10.77
CA SER A 151 -16.74 -14.52 10.11
C SER A 151 -17.41 -13.17 10.31
N PRO A 152 -17.86 -12.47 9.25
CA PRO A 152 -18.65 -11.26 9.41
C PRO A 152 -19.92 -11.58 10.21
N PRO A 153 -20.40 -10.65 11.07
CA PRO A 153 -21.61 -10.89 11.84
C PRO A 153 -22.80 -11.15 10.90
N PRO A 154 -23.72 -12.05 11.26
CA PRO A 154 -24.88 -12.35 10.42
C PRO A 154 -25.76 -11.11 10.29
N VAL A 155 -26.05 -10.74 9.03
CA VAL A 155 -27.04 -9.71 8.69
C VAL A 155 -28.40 -10.25 9.11
N LYS A 156 -29.06 -9.57 10.06
CA LYS A 156 -30.48 -9.81 10.35
C LYS A 156 -31.29 -9.10 9.26
N HIS A 157 -32.01 -9.88 8.46
CA HIS A 157 -33.08 -9.39 7.58
C HIS A 157 -34.33 -9.05 8.38
#